data_AF-A0A1V9YUS7-F1
#
_entry.id   AF-A0A1V9YUS7-F1
#
_cell.length_a   1.000
_cell.length_b   1.000
_cell.length_c   1.000
_cell.angle_alpha   90.00
_cell.angle_beta   90.00
_cell.angle_gamma   90.00
#
_symmetry.space_group_name_H-M   'P 1'
#
loop_
_entity.id
_entity.type
_entity.pdbx_description
1 polymer ?
#
loop_
_entity_poly.entity_id
_entity_poly.type
_entity_poly.pdbx_seq_one_letter_code
_entity_poly.pdbx_strand_id
1 'polypeptide(L)'
;MTSETHYERFTSPGEDNKLQSFVHSTRGKIILTTVVLGVVGLVAGLIIRQGVSSSEPRHAQALTGDKVAPQPTSIEPTTWTPSPTTAQLKSHTSSPTSHEPATTSKPSSTTKAPTPAPTPSPIYGKINDNTPGTSGQTTNPKTFPNRGCKLPNYLSENGHLYAQAPNGTKIPIFIKGINWFGMETELNIPFGLWANPDNGTSLYEIVAFLSRHRFNSVRLPLTVDSLIKNTPPNPNVVNAYESPALNLTTYMSAVQSLVVAMGSKGISVLLDIHYLSDTDKGDAWYSVEHPASMTLNAIDILTINLCSDTYWNVIGIDLTNEPWNTTWGDNGAKDFRIGAALLGNRMLANCPSWLAFIEGNAQTHTITINGTVFDYYDWWGGGL
;
A
#
# COMPACT_ATOMS: atom_id res chain seq x y z
N MET A 1 30.74 -34.81 -3.26
CA MET A 1 29.66 -34.56 -4.22
C MET A 1 29.17 -33.15 -3.98
N THR A 2 29.52 -32.23 -4.87
CA THR A 2 29.19 -30.81 -4.82
C THR A 2 28.32 -30.52 -6.04
N SER A 3 27.08 -30.06 -5.82
CA SER A 3 26.21 -29.63 -6.91
C SER A 3 26.44 -28.15 -7.21
N GLU A 4 27.07 -27.87 -8.34
CA GLU A 4 27.10 -26.52 -8.89
C GLU A 4 25.71 -26.17 -9.46
N THR A 5 25.18 -25.02 -9.06
CA THR A 5 23.95 -24.46 -9.64
C THR A 5 24.30 -23.76 -10.96
N HIS A 6 23.97 -24.40 -12.08
CA HIS A 6 24.11 -23.76 -13.39
C HIS A 6 23.10 -22.61 -13.55
N TYR A 7 23.63 -21.38 -13.68
CA TYR A 7 22.90 -20.27 -14.30
C TYR A 7 23.10 -20.35 -15.82
N GLU A 8 22.01 -20.52 -16.58
CA GLU A 8 22.07 -20.41 -18.03
C GLU A 8 22.20 -18.93 -18.45
N ARG A 9 23.22 -18.65 -19.26
CA ARG A 9 23.53 -17.31 -19.73
C ARG A 9 22.71 -17.03 -20.99
N PHE A 10 21.74 -16.13 -20.92
CA PHE A 10 20.91 -15.78 -22.07
C PHE A 10 21.73 -15.00 -23.11
N THR A 11 21.94 -15.58 -24.29
CA THR A 11 22.57 -14.88 -25.43
C THR A 11 21.52 -14.35 -26.38
N SER A 12 21.49 -13.05 -26.61
CA SER A 12 20.60 -12.42 -27.60
C SER A 12 20.86 -12.98 -29.00
N PRO A 13 19.82 -13.37 -29.76
CA PRO A 13 19.94 -13.61 -31.20
C PRO A 13 20.32 -12.30 -31.91
N GLY A 14 21.25 -12.38 -32.86
CA GLY A 14 21.78 -11.21 -33.57
C GLY A 14 20.82 -10.62 -34.59
N GLU A 15 21.01 -9.32 -34.87
CA GLU A 15 20.40 -8.63 -36.00
C GLU A 15 20.94 -9.19 -37.32
N ASP A 16 20.05 -9.47 -38.28
CA ASP A 16 20.44 -9.81 -39.65
C ASP A 16 19.76 -8.87 -40.66
N ASN A 17 20.58 -8.17 -41.43
CA ASN A 17 20.17 -7.08 -42.32
C ASN A 17 19.42 -7.58 -43.57
N LYS A 18 18.17 -7.17 -43.76
CA LYS A 18 17.57 -7.03 -45.11
C LYS A 18 16.66 -5.80 -45.23
N LEU A 19 17.24 -4.67 -45.63
CA LEU A 19 16.51 -3.67 -46.39
C LEU A 19 16.12 -4.27 -47.76
N GLN A 20 14.83 -4.28 -48.09
CA GLN A 20 14.39 -4.04 -49.46
C GLN A 20 13.16 -3.14 -49.50
N SER A 21 13.12 -2.33 -50.56
CA SER A 21 12.24 -1.21 -50.79
C SER A 21 10.82 -1.59 -51.23
N PHE A 22 9.81 -0.84 -50.78
CA PHE A 22 8.69 -0.44 -51.63
C PHE A 22 8.29 1.02 -51.35
N VAL A 23 7.82 1.72 -52.38
CA VAL A 23 7.68 3.19 -52.42
C VAL A 23 6.29 3.58 -52.96
N HIS A 24 5.73 4.69 -52.43
CA HIS A 24 4.38 5.27 -52.71
C HIS A 24 3.21 4.43 -52.15
N SER A 25 2.10 4.98 -51.61
CA SER A 25 1.64 6.36 -51.33
C SER A 25 0.69 6.31 -50.10
N THR A 26 0.16 7.35 -49.44
CA THR A 26 -0.09 8.77 -49.80
C THR A 26 -0.01 9.68 -48.56
N ARG A 27 -0.25 11.00 -48.71
CA ARG A 27 -0.26 12.02 -47.64
C ARG A 27 -1.36 11.84 -46.58
N GLY A 28 -0.99 12.02 -45.31
CA GLY A 28 -1.92 12.34 -44.21
C GLY A 28 -1.18 13.00 -43.05
N LYS A 29 -1.21 14.35 -42.97
CA LYS A 29 -0.63 15.09 -41.82
C LYS A 29 -1.68 15.18 -40.72
N ILE A 30 -1.48 14.47 -39.61
CA ILE A 30 -2.13 14.77 -38.33
C ILE A 30 -1.02 15.03 -37.31
N ILE A 31 -0.87 16.29 -36.91
CA ILE A 31 -0.02 16.67 -35.78
C ILE A 31 -0.86 16.46 -34.52
N LEU A 32 -0.62 15.35 -33.82
CA LEU A 32 -1.17 15.14 -32.49
C LEU A 32 -0.14 15.60 -31.46
N THR A 33 -0.26 16.83 -30.99
CA THR A 33 0.58 17.38 -29.93
C THR A 33 0.16 16.76 -28.59
N THR A 34 0.81 15.66 -28.20
CA THR A 34 0.61 15.08 -26.86
C THR A 34 1.23 15.99 -25.80
N VAL A 35 0.39 16.76 -25.12
CA VAL A 35 0.79 17.54 -23.94
C VAL A 35 0.92 16.57 -22.76
N VAL A 36 2.16 16.17 -22.44
CA VAL A 36 2.47 15.46 -21.20
C VAL A 36 2.60 16.49 -20.09
N LEU A 37 1.54 16.70 -19.32
CA LEU A 37 1.58 17.47 -18.08
C LEU A 37 2.19 16.61 -16.96
N GLY A 38 3.51 16.44 -17.00
CA GLY A 38 4.28 15.93 -15.87
C GLY A 38 4.45 17.03 -14.83
N VAL A 39 3.69 16.98 -13.73
CA VAL A 39 3.88 17.88 -12.59
C VAL A 39 5.09 17.41 -11.78
N VAL A 40 6.27 17.84 -12.20
CA VAL A 40 7.51 17.68 -11.42
C VAL A 40 7.63 18.87 -10.46
N GLY A 41 7.56 18.60 -9.16
CA GLY A 41 7.83 19.58 -8.11
C GLY A 41 9.30 19.99 -8.13
N LEU A 42 9.60 21.14 -8.73
CA LEU A 42 10.98 21.61 -8.93
C LEU A 42 11.52 22.29 -7.66
N VAL A 43 12.13 21.52 -6.77
CA VAL A 43 12.89 22.05 -5.62
C VAL A 43 14.32 22.35 -6.05
N ALA A 44 14.56 23.59 -6.48
CA ALA A 44 15.89 24.06 -6.84
C ALA A 44 16.74 24.37 -5.58
N GLY A 45 17.43 23.35 -5.05
CA GLY A 45 18.43 23.51 -4.00
C GLY A 45 19.75 24.08 -4.53
N LEU A 46 20.00 25.37 -4.32
CA LEU A 46 21.23 26.03 -4.77
C LEU A 46 22.41 25.72 -3.83
N ILE A 47 23.22 24.70 -4.13
CA ILE A 47 24.42 24.38 -3.34
C ILE A 47 25.61 25.21 -3.83
N ILE A 48 26.00 26.21 -3.04
CA ILE A 48 27.27 26.93 -3.21
C ILE A 48 28.40 26.07 -2.62
N ARG A 49 29.28 25.55 -3.48
CA ARG A 49 30.53 24.92 -3.06
C ARG A 49 31.44 25.95 -2.37
N GLN A 50 31.82 25.67 -1.13
CA GLN A 50 33.11 26.10 -0.58
C GLN A 50 33.85 24.85 -0.11
N GLY A 51 35.02 24.59 -0.69
CA GLY A 51 35.84 23.43 -0.34
C GLY A 51 36.80 23.74 0.80
N VAL A 52 36.91 22.82 1.75
CA VAL A 52 38.02 22.77 2.72
C VAL A 52 38.54 21.34 2.79
N SER A 53 39.86 21.22 3.01
CA SER A 53 40.69 20.03 2.87
C SER A 53 40.26 18.81 3.70
N SER A 54 40.59 17.64 3.15
CA SER A 54 40.66 16.33 3.80
C SER A 54 41.49 16.30 5.08
N SER A 55 41.11 15.40 5.99
CA SER A 55 42.02 14.76 6.96
C SER A 55 41.63 13.29 7.16
N GLU A 56 42.62 12.43 7.40
CA GLU A 56 42.54 10.96 7.36
C GLU A 56 41.85 10.32 8.59
N PRO A 57 41.37 9.07 8.47
CA PRO A 57 40.62 8.41 9.54
C PRO A 57 41.52 7.98 10.71
N ARG A 58 41.03 8.18 11.95
CA ARG A 58 41.65 7.59 13.15
C ARG A 58 41.07 6.22 13.46
N HIS A 59 41.96 5.30 13.84
CA HIS A 59 41.67 3.90 14.15
C HIS A 59 40.53 3.72 15.17
N ALA A 60 39.60 2.82 14.85
CA ALA A 60 38.74 2.21 15.85
C ALA A 60 39.52 1.09 16.57
N GLN A 61 39.75 1.24 17.88
CA GLN A 61 40.19 0.15 18.74
C GLN A 61 38.97 -0.50 19.39
N ALA A 62 38.90 -1.83 19.33
CA ALA A 62 37.89 -2.60 20.04
C ALA A 62 38.21 -2.68 21.54
N LEU A 63 37.22 -2.47 22.39
CA LEU A 63 37.25 -2.89 23.80
C LEU A 63 35.91 -3.52 24.20
N THR A 64 36.04 -4.49 25.12
CA THR A 64 35.03 -5.46 25.57
C THR A 64 34.16 -4.93 26.71
N GLY A 65 33.11 -5.70 27.07
CA GLY A 65 32.11 -5.41 28.12
C GLY A 65 32.65 -4.90 29.48
N ASP A 66 31.82 -4.31 30.34
CA ASP A 66 30.75 -5.04 31.01
C ASP A 66 29.65 -4.15 31.66
N LYS A 67 28.67 -4.78 32.31
CA LYS A 67 27.45 -4.18 32.90
C LYS A 67 27.67 -3.24 34.09
N VAL A 68 26.98 -2.08 34.13
CA VAL A 68 26.43 -1.46 35.36
C VAL A 68 25.13 -0.70 35.02
N ALA A 69 24.12 -0.78 35.90
CA ALA A 69 22.91 0.04 35.87
C ALA A 69 22.75 0.86 37.16
N PRO A 70 22.09 2.02 37.12
CA PRO A 70 21.37 2.55 38.28
C PRO A 70 19.89 2.91 38.02
N GLN A 71 19.15 3.08 39.11
CA GLN A 71 17.69 3.22 39.20
C GLN A 71 17.13 4.62 38.87
N PRO A 72 15.80 4.78 38.72
CA PRO A 72 15.17 5.98 38.15
C PRO A 72 14.93 7.12 39.16
N THR A 73 14.93 8.35 38.66
CA THR A 73 14.45 9.54 39.36
C THR A 73 13.05 9.94 38.88
N SER A 74 12.14 10.13 39.83
CA SER A 74 10.78 10.62 39.62
C SER A 74 10.73 12.14 39.44
N ILE A 75 9.95 12.63 38.46
CA ILE A 75 9.57 14.04 38.34
C ILE A 75 8.05 14.10 38.13
N GLU A 76 7.35 14.85 38.99
CA GLU A 76 5.90 15.09 38.88
C GLU A 76 5.58 16.05 37.72
N PRO A 77 4.45 15.87 37.01
CA PRO A 77 3.99 16.82 36.00
C PRO A 77 3.24 18.00 36.62
N THR A 78 3.72 19.22 36.41
CA THR A 78 3.01 20.45 36.76
C THR A 78 1.86 20.73 35.80
N THR A 79 0.66 20.91 36.35
CA THR A 79 -0.57 21.20 35.60
C THR A 79 -0.61 22.65 35.11
N TRP A 80 -0.85 22.86 33.82
CA TRP A 80 -1.23 24.17 33.25
C TRP A 80 -2.60 24.08 32.57
N THR A 81 -3.54 24.91 33.01
CA THR A 81 -4.89 25.05 32.44
C THR A 81 -5.03 26.42 31.76
N PRO A 82 -5.54 26.48 30.52
CA PRO A 82 -6.01 27.72 29.91
C PRO A 82 -7.54 27.87 30.06
N SER A 83 -7.98 28.98 30.65
CA SER A 83 -9.40 29.35 30.74
C SER A 83 -9.94 29.89 29.41
N PRO A 84 -11.18 29.55 29.00
CA PRO A 84 -11.82 30.17 27.84
C PRO A 84 -12.55 31.48 28.21
N THR A 85 -12.29 32.55 27.47
CA THR A 85 -12.99 33.83 27.61
C THR A 85 -14.33 33.79 26.85
N THR A 86 -15.45 33.78 27.57
CA THR A 86 -16.79 33.89 26.98
C THR A 86 -17.32 35.31 27.12
N ALA A 87 -17.47 36.02 26.01
CA ALA A 87 -18.15 37.33 25.99
C ALA A 87 -19.67 37.15 25.81
N GLN A 88 -20.44 37.36 26.88
CA GLN A 88 -21.90 37.45 26.80
C GLN A 88 -22.33 38.86 26.39
N LEU A 89 -23.26 38.97 25.44
CA LEU A 89 -24.00 40.21 25.17
C LEU A 89 -25.38 40.14 25.84
N LYS A 90 -25.70 41.13 26.67
CA LYS A 90 -27.03 41.30 27.31
C LYS A 90 -27.83 42.39 26.60
N SER A 91 -29.11 42.12 26.31
CA SER A 91 -30.17 43.13 26.26
C SER A 91 -31.50 42.39 26.42
N HIS A 92 -32.24 42.55 27.52
CA HIS A 92 -33.07 43.68 27.97
C HIS A 92 -34.56 43.33 27.83
N THR A 93 -35.17 43.04 28.97
CA THR A 93 -36.61 42.80 29.16
C THR A 93 -37.40 44.10 29.13
N SER A 94 -38.55 44.08 28.47
CA SER A 94 -39.70 44.92 28.84
C SER A 94 -41.01 44.25 28.42
N SER A 95 -41.92 44.07 29.37
CA SER A 95 -43.35 43.82 29.12
C SER A 95 -44.11 45.14 29.22
N PRO A 96 -45.27 45.23 28.57
CA PRO A 96 -46.42 45.77 29.29
C PRO A 96 -47.66 44.88 29.17
N THR A 97 -48.41 44.80 30.27
CA THR A 97 -49.69 44.09 30.39
C THR A 97 -50.83 44.98 29.91
N SER A 98 -51.86 44.45 29.22
CA SER A 98 -53.28 44.65 29.61
C SER A 98 -54.32 44.02 28.66
N HIS A 99 -55.40 43.56 29.30
CA HIS A 99 -56.78 43.35 28.82
C HIS A 99 -57.11 42.41 27.65
N GLU A 100 -57.68 41.27 28.06
CA GLU A 100 -58.60 40.41 27.32
C GLU A 100 -59.96 41.11 27.08
N PRO A 101 -60.68 40.75 26.01
CA PRO A 101 -62.04 40.26 26.22
C PRO A 101 -62.34 38.95 25.47
N ALA A 102 -62.98 38.02 26.18
CA ALA A 102 -63.28 36.68 25.67
C ALA A 102 -64.23 36.72 24.46
N THR A 103 -63.85 36.02 23.39
CA THR A 103 -64.77 35.64 22.31
C THR A 103 -64.60 34.15 21.99
N THR A 104 -65.74 33.47 21.86
CA THR A 104 -65.83 32.02 21.72
C THR A 104 -65.38 31.57 20.33
N SER A 105 -64.39 30.68 20.26
CA SER A 105 -64.05 29.97 19.02
C SER A 105 -63.92 28.46 19.24
N LYS A 106 -64.42 27.73 18.25
CA LYS A 106 -64.60 26.27 18.21
C LYS A 106 -63.24 25.55 18.14
N PRO A 107 -63.05 24.39 18.79
CA PRO A 107 -61.78 23.67 18.74
C PRO A 107 -61.46 23.24 17.31
N SER A 108 -60.40 23.79 16.73
CA SER A 108 -59.85 23.35 15.45
C SER A 108 -58.86 22.22 15.71
N SER A 109 -59.16 21.03 15.21
CA SER A 109 -58.26 19.88 15.31
C SER A 109 -57.10 20.03 14.32
N THR A 110 -56.04 20.73 14.71
CA THR A 110 -54.77 20.75 13.99
C THR A 110 -54.03 19.44 14.22
N THR A 111 -54.41 18.42 13.45
CA THR A 111 -53.63 17.19 13.31
C THR A 111 -52.23 17.57 12.85
N LYS A 112 -51.24 17.44 13.74
CA LYS A 112 -49.85 17.75 13.43
C LYS A 112 -49.43 16.82 12.29
N ALA A 113 -49.11 17.39 11.12
CA ALA A 113 -48.68 16.59 9.97
C ALA A 113 -47.49 15.71 10.40
N PRO A 114 -47.43 14.43 9.99
CA PRO A 114 -46.31 13.58 10.33
C PRO A 114 -45.03 14.24 9.84
N THR A 115 -44.04 14.38 10.73
CA THR A 115 -42.70 14.85 10.35
C THR A 115 -42.24 14.02 9.15
N PRO A 116 -41.78 14.63 8.05
CA PRO A 116 -41.23 13.88 6.93
C PRO A 116 -40.19 12.89 7.47
N ALA A 117 -40.27 11.64 7.01
CA ALA A 117 -39.20 10.69 7.28
C ALA A 117 -37.87 11.33 6.85
N PRO A 118 -36.78 11.21 7.64
CA PRO A 118 -35.52 11.83 7.27
C PRO A 118 -35.14 11.34 5.87
N THR A 119 -34.95 12.27 4.94
CA THR A 119 -34.45 11.96 3.60
C THR A 119 -33.19 11.10 3.78
N PRO A 120 -33.12 9.90 3.17
CA PRO A 120 -31.91 9.09 3.26
C PRO A 120 -30.71 9.94 2.86
N SER A 121 -29.70 10.00 3.71
CA SER A 121 -28.40 10.59 3.34
C SER A 121 -27.96 9.95 2.02
N PRO A 122 -27.38 10.71 1.07
CA PRO A 122 -26.83 10.12 -0.13
C PRO A 122 -25.82 9.02 0.27
N ILE A 123 -26.00 7.82 -0.28
CA ILE A 123 -25.13 6.68 -0.02
C ILE A 123 -23.86 6.90 -0.85
N TYR A 124 -22.89 7.61 -0.28
CA TYR A 124 -21.67 8.03 -0.98
C TYR A 124 -20.78 6.80 -1.23
N GLY A 125 -20.31 6.61 -2.47
CA GLY A 125 -19.55 5.41 -2.83
C GLY A 125 -20.41 4.14 -2.99
N LYS A 126 -21.75 4.26 -3.04
CA LYS A 126 -22.61 3.21 -3.62
C LYS A 126 -22.67 3.35 -5.13
N ILE A 127 -22.33 2.28 -5.81
CA ILE A 127 -22.40 2.18 -7.28
C ILE A 127 -23.84 1.92 -7.71
N ASN A 128 -24.34 2.73 -8.63
CA ASN A 128 -25.64 2.52 -9.27
C ASN A 128 -25.50 1.83 -10.65
N ASP A 129 -24.62 0.82 -10.73
CA ASP A 129 -24.34 0.06 -11.96
C ASP A 129 -25.14 -1.25 -12.08
N ASN A 130 -26.09 -1.48 -11.16
CA ASN A 130 -26.89 -2.68 -11.03
C ASN A 130 -26.07 -3.97 -10.73
N THR A 131 -24.88 -3.86 -10.13
CA THR A 131 -24.14 -5.04 -9.63
C THR A 131 -25.05 -5.89 -8.73
N PRO A 132 -25.23 -7.20 -9.00
CA PRO A 132 -26.14 -8.05 -8.23
C PRO A 132 -25.83 -8.06 -6.73
N GLY A 133 -26.88 -7.88 -5.91
CA GLY A 133 -26.82 -7.90 -4.45
C GLY A 133 -27.02 -6.56 -3.75
N THR A 134 -26.98 -5.42 -4.46
CA THR A 134 -27.10 -4.06 -3.88
C THR A 134 -28.52 -3.48 -3.87
N SER A 135 -29.47 -4.17 -4.51
CA SER A 135 -30.88 -3.77 -4.56
C SER A 135 -31.50 -3.83 -3.17
N GLY A 136 -32.14 -2.74 -2.74
CA GLY A 136 -32.73 -2.62 -1.40
C GLY A 136 -31.74 -2.39 -0.25
N GLN A 137 -30.42 -2.44 -0.47
CA GLN A 137 -29.43 -2.16 0.58
C GLN A 137 -29.25 -0.65 0.80
N THR A 138 -29.27 -0.22 2.07
CA THR A 138 -29.05 1.16 2.53
C THR A 138 -27.58 1.51 2.78
N THR A 139 -26.69 0.52 2.72
CA THR A 139 -25.22 0.61 2.84
C THR A 139 -24.61 -0.56 2.05
N ASN A 140 -23.32 -0.53 1.76
CA ASN A 140 -22.60 -1.64 1.12
C ASN A 140 -22.57 -2.92 2.00
N PRO A 141 -22.23 -4.10 1.43
CA PRO A 141 -22.24 -5.36 2.16
C PRO A 141 -21.33 -5.38 3.40
N LYS A 142 -21.82 -5.97 4.50
CA LYS A 142 -21.03 -6.23 5.73
C LYS A 142 -20.07 -7.41 5.62
N THR A 143 -20.24 -8.24 4.61
CA THR A 143 -19.37 -9.39 4.31
C THR A 143 -19.32 -9.57 2.80
N PHE A 144 -18.21 -10.13 2.32
CA PHE A 144 -18.06 -10.55 0.93
C PHE A 144 -18.29 -12.07 0.79
N PRO A 145 -18.82 -12.55 -0.34
CA PRO A 145 -19.12 -13.97 -0.52
C PRO A 145 -17.82 -14.80 -0.58
N ASN A 146 -17.72 -15.81 0.29
CA ASN A 146 -16.69 -16.83 0.19
C ASN A 146 -16.97 -17.72 -1.05
N ARG A 147 -15.97 -17.83 -1.94
CA ARG A 147 -16.06 -18.60 -3.19
C ARG A 147 -15.80 -20.10 -3.02
N GLY A 148 -15.40 -20.55 -1.82
CA GLY A 148 -15.02 -21.94 -1.56
C GLY A 148 -13.72 -22.36 -2.25
N CYS A 149 -12.90 -21.39 -2.69
CA CYS A 149 -11.61 -21.64 -3.32
C CYS A 149 -10.62 -22.27 -2.33
N LYS A 150 -9.67 -23.02 -2.87
CA LYS A 150 -8.51 -23.53 -2.15
C LYS A 150 -7.29 -22.68 -2.48
N LEU A 151 -6.38 -22.51 -1.52
CA LEU A 151 -5.06 -21.91 -1.78
C LEU A 151 -4.34 -22.79 -2.83
N PRO A 152 -4.06 -22.27 -4.05
CA PRO A 152 -3.31 -23.03 -5.03
C PRO A 152 -1.82 -22.95 -4.70
N ASN A 153 -1.06 -23.91 -5.21
CA ASN A 153 0.39 -23.83 -5.22
C ASN A 153 0.80 -22.91 -6.39
N TYR A 154 1.27 -21.70 -6.10
CA TYR A 154 1.75 -20.76 -7.11
C TYR A 154 3.19 -21.08 -7.51
N LEU A 155 3.47 -21.05 -8.82
CA LEU A 155 4.72 -21.55 -9.39
C LEU A 155 5.26 -20.55 -10.42
N SER A 156 6.59 -20.41 -10.47
CA SER A 156 7.32 -19.74 -11.55
C SER A 156 8.13 -20.79 -12.30
N GLU A 157 7.76 -21.06 -13.56
CA GLU A 157 8.38 -22.10 -14.39
C GLU A 157 8.62 -21.56 -15.80
N ASN A 158 9.87 -21.61 -16.26
CA ASN A 158 10.27 -21.19 -17.63
C ASN A 158 9.77 -19.77 -18.01
N GLY A 159 9.93 -18.80 -17.10
CA GLY A 159 9.52 -17.40 -17.30
C GLY A 159 8.00 -17.15 -17.24
N HIS A 160 7.21 -18.15 -16.84
CA HIS A 160 5.74 -18.05 -16.74
C HIS A 160 5.27 -18.34 -15.32
N LEU A 161 4.20 -17.65 -14.89
CA LEU A 161 3.54 -17.90 -13.63
C LEU A 161 2.37 -18.88 -13.81
N TYR A 162 2.20 -19.79 -12.86
CA TYR A 162 1.10 -20.75 -12.82
C TYR A 162 0.44 -20.80 -11.45
N ALA A 163 -0.86 -21.11 -11.43
CA ALA A 163 -1.55 -21.58 -10.24
C ALA A 163 -1.82 -23.08 -10.41
N GLN A 164 -1.37 -23.90 -9.45
CA GLN A 164 -1.60 -25.34 -9.44
C GLN A 164 -2.64 -25.71 -8.38
N ALA A 165 -3.72 -26.35 -8.80
CA ALA A 165 -4.73 -26.89 -7.90
C ALA A 165 -4.23 -28.17 -7.18
N PRO A 166 -4.79 -28.55 -6.01
CA PRO A 166 -4.36 -29.73 -5.25
C PRO A 166 -4.42 -31.06 -6.01
N ASN A 167 -5.18 -31.15 -7.10
CA ASN A 167 -5.22 -32.32 -7.99
C ASN A 167 -4.10 -32.33 -9.07
N GLY A 168 -3.14 -31.41 -8.99
CA GLY A 168 -2.02 -31.27 -9.92
C GLY A 168 -2.30 -30.40 -11.16
N THR A 169 -3.56 -30.01 -11.41
CA THR A 169 -3.93 -29.18 -12.58
C THR A 169 -3.25 -27.81 -12.50
N LYS A 170 -2.40 -27.49 -13.47
CA LYS A 170 -1.75 -26.18 -13.62
C LYS A 170 -2.53 -25.31 -14.61
N ILE A 171 -2.76 -24.04 -14.26
CA ILE A 171 -3.25 -23.01 -15.18
C ILE A 171 -2.25 -21.84 -15.22
N PRO A 172 -1.94 -21.26 -16.40
CA PRO A 172 -1.11 -20.07 -16.48
C PRO A 172 -1.86 -18.87 -15.89
N ILE A 173 -1.15 -17.99 -15.19
CA ILE A 173 -1.68 -16.74 -14.66
C ILE A 173 -0.92 -15.53 -15.23
N PHE A 174 -1.64 -14.44 -15.47
CA PHE A 174 -1.11 -13.19 -15.99
C PHE A 174 -1.55 -12.06 -15.06
N ILE A 175 -0.64 -11.17 -14.69
CA ILE A 175 -0.93 -10.07 -13.76
C ILE A 175 -1.24 -8.80 -14.56
N LYS A 176 -2.50 -8.36 -14.51
CA LYS A 176 -2.91 -6.98 -14.83
C LYS A 176 -3.34 -6.32 -13.52
N GLY A 177 -2.34 -5.80 -12.81
CA GLY A 177 -2.50 -5.26 -11.46
C GLY A 177 -2.65 -3.74 -11.39
N ILE A 178 -2.90 -3.27 -10.17
CA ILE A 178 -2.66 -1.89 -9.72
C ILE A 178 -1.81 -1.90 -8.43
N ASN A 179 -1.26 -0.76 -8.04
CA ASN A 179 -0.84 -0.50 -6.65
C ASN A 179 -1.97 0.20 -5.91
N TRP A 180 -2.27 -0.19 -4.66
CA TRP A 180 -3.18 0.55 -3.78
C TRP A 180 -2.48 0.90 -2.46
N PHE A 181 -1.80 2.05 -2.49
CA PHE A 181 -0.96 2.57 -1.41
C PHE A 181 -1.77 3.29 -0.31
N GLY A 182 -1.11 3.59 0.80
CA GLY A 182 -1.62 4.22 2.02
C GLY A 182 -1.37 3.40 3.29
N MET A 183 -1.24 2.06 3.19
CA MET A 183 -0.99 1.18 4.34
C MET A 183 0.47 1.18 4.81
N GLU A 184 1.38 1.67 3.97
CA GLU A 184 2.78 1.98 4.28
C GLU A 184 2.96 3.30 5.05
N THR A 185 1.88 4.05 5.28
CA THR A 185 1.90 5.38 5.93
C THR A 185 1.33 5.35 7.35
N GLU A 186 1.50 6.45 8.09
CA GLU A 186 0.89 6.73 9.40
C GLU A 186 -0.61 6.40 9.49
N LEU A 187 -1.37 6.49 8.38
CA LEU A 187 -2.81 6.23 8.36
C LEU A 187 -3.14 4.72 8.45
N ASN A 188 -2.19 3.85 8.10
CA ASN A 188 -2.30 2.40 8.21
C ASN A 188 -3.48 1.78 7.43
N ILE A 189 -4.00 2.48 6.41
CA ILE A 189 -5.13 2.06 5.57
C ILE A 189 -4.94 2.56 4.14
N PRO A 190 -5.39 1.86 3.09
CA PRO A 190 -5.24 2.36 1.73
C PRO A 190 -5.98 3.69 1.54
N PHE A 191 -5.37 4.60 0.79
CA PHE A 191 -5.91 5.92 0.53
C PHE A 191 -7.20 5.85 -0.31
N GLY A 192 -8.08 6.83 -0.13
CA GLY A 192 -9.37 6.93 -0.81
C GLY A 192 -10.58 6.57 0.06
N LEU A 193 -10.41 5.78 1.12
CA LEU A 193 -11.54 5.23 1.91
C LEU A 193 -12.25 6.24 2.82
N TRP A 194 -12.00 7.53 2.69
CA TRP A 194 -12.44 8.59 3.60
C TRP A 194 -13.92 8.97 3.50
N ALA A 195 -14.45 9.48 4.60
CA ALA A 195 -15.86 9.87 4.76
C ALA A 195 -16.15 11.30 4.25
N ASN A 196 -15.89 11.56 2.96
CA ASN A 196 -16.21 12.84 2.31
C ASN A 196 -16.84 12.65 0.91
N PRO A 197 -17.60 13.64 0.39
CA PRO A 197 -18.26 13.55 -0.91
C PRO A 197 -17.37 13.93 -2.11
N ASP A 198 -16.19 14.50 -1.88
CA ASP A 198 -15.34 15.10 -2.94
C ASP A 198 -14.43 14.05 -3.59
N ASN A 199 -13.79 13.19 -2.78
CA ASN A 199 -12.86 12.16 -3.23
C ASN A 199 -12.92 10.86 -2.40
N GLY A 200 -13.96 10.67 -1.59
CA GLY A 200 -14.21 9.44 -0.84
C GLY A 200 -14.74 8.30 -1.72
N THR A 201 -14.21 7.10 -1.49
CA THR A 201 -14.67 5.84 -2.08
C THR A 201 -14.89 4.79 -0.99
N SER A 202 -15.41 3.63 -1.38
CA SER A 202 -15.66 2.49 -0.50
C SER A 202 -14.83 1.28 -0.91
N LEU A 203 -14.59 0.36 0.03
CA LEU A 203 -13.98 -0.94 -0.28
C LEU A 203 -14.79 -1.71 -1.34
N TYR A 204 -16.11 -1.55 -1.32
CA TYR A 204 -17.00 -2.17 -2.30
C TYR A 204 -16.80 -1.59 -3.70
N GLU A 205 -16.73 -0.26 -3.85
CA GLU A 205 -16.49 0.37 -5.16
C GLU A 205 -15.09 0.04 -5.69
N ILE A 206 -14.03 0.08 -4.89
CA ILE A 206 -12.70 -0.31 -5.39
C ILE A 206 -12.70 -1.75 -5.95
N VAL A 207 -13.27 -2.71 -5.22
CA VAL A 207 -13.37 -4.11 -5.68
C VAL A 207 -14.21 -4.25 -6.96
N ALA A 208 -15.32 -3.51 -7.07
CA ALA A 208 -16.18 -3.55 -8.24
C ALA A 208 -15.59 -2.83 -9.46
N PHE A 209 -14.98 -1.66 -9.27
CA PHE A 209 -14.22 -0.93 -10.29
C PHE A 209 -13.13 -1.82 -10.90
N LEU A 210 -12.27 -2.41 -10.07
CA LEU A 210 -11.20 -3.30 -10.55
C LEU A 210 -11.77 -4.48 -11.36
N SER A 211 -12.83 -5.11 -10.87
CA SER A 211 -13.52 -6.21 -11.56
C SER A 211 -14.10 -5.77 -12.91
N ARG A 212 -14.81 -4.63 -12.98
CA ARG A 212 -15.41 -4.08 -14.21
C ARG A 212 -14.35 -3.71 -15.26
N HIS A 213 -13.25 -3.11 -14.83
CA HIS A 213 -12.13 -2.74 -15.69
C HIS A 213 -11.15 -3.90 -15.96
N ARG A 214 -11.47 -5.11 -15.50
CA ARG A 214 -10.67 -6.33 -15.68
C ARG A 214 -9.23 -6.18 -15.19
N PHE A 215 -9.04 -5.53 -14.05
CA PHE A 215 -7.83 -5.72 -13.24
C PHE A 215 -8.01 -6.98 -12.39
N ASN A 216 -6.94 -7.73 -12.20
CA ASN A 216 -6.98 -9.03 -11.52
C ASN A 216 -5.96 -9.19 -10.39
N SER A 217 -5.17 -8.16 -10.09
CA SER A 217 -4.28 -8.14 -8.92
C SER A 217 -4.20 -6.75 -8.28
N VAL A 218 -3.86 -6.71 -7.00
CA VAL A 218 -3.47 -5.50 -6.27
C VAL A 218 -2.15 -5.76 -5.58
N ARG A 219 -1.12 -4.94 -5.84
CA ARG A 219 0.04 -4.82 -4.96
C ARG A 219 -0.36 -3.89 -3.81
N LEU A 220 -0.19 -4.38 -2.58
CA LEU A 220 -0.62 -3.73 -1.34
C LEU A 220 0.63 -3.43 -0.50
N PRO A 221 1.18 -2.20 -0.60
CA PRO A 221 2.27 -1.71 0.25
C PRO A 221 1.95 -1.79 1.74
N LEU A 222 2.90 -2.25 2.55
CA LEU A 222 2.81 -2.39 4.02
C LEU A 222 4.10 -1.89 4.69
N THR A 223 4.10 -1.73 6.01
CA THR A 223 5.36 -1.55 6.78
C THR A 223 5.68 -2.73 7.68
N VAL A 224 6.97 -2.99 7.90
CA VAL A 224 7.46 -3.96 8.90
C VAL A 224 6.94 -3.60 10.30
N ASP A 225 7.03 -2.32 10.68
CA ASP A 225 6.60 -1.85 11.99
C ASP A 225 5.10 -2.03 12.25
N SER A 226 4.24 -1.71 11.28
CA SER A 226 2.78 -1.83 11.44
C SER A 226 2.32 -3.27 11.49
N LEU A 227 3.03 -4.19 10.81
CA LEU A 227 2.83 -5.63 10.95
C LEU A 227 3.20 -6.13 12.36
N ILE A 228 4.37 -5.75 12.87
CA ILE A 228 4.86 -6.19 14.19
C ILE A 228 4.06 -5.59 15.34
N LYS A 229 3.80 -4.27 15.30
CA LYS A 229 3.03 -3.53 16.32
C LYS A 229 1.53 -3.81 16.20
N ASN A 230 1.08 -4.28 15.03
CA ASN A 230 -0.31 -4.54 14.67
C ASN A 230 -1.24 -3.32 14.85
N THR A 231 -0.67 -2.12 14.69
CA THR A 231 -1.30 -0.81 14.98
C THR A 231 -2.64 -0.65 14.25
N PRO A 232 -3.76 -0.43 14.95
CA PRO A 232 -5.06 -0.26 14.31
C PRO A 232 -5.04 0.95 13.35
N PRO A 233 -5.67 0.86 12.16
CA PRO A 233 -5.78 2.03 11.29
C PRO A 233 -6.65 3.11 11.92
N ASN A 234 -6.39 4.39 11.59
CA ASN A 234 -7.17 5.50 12.13
C ASN A 234 -8.61 5.47 11.58
N PRO A 235 -9.65 5.20 12.41
CA PRO A 235 -11.01 5.05 11.91
C PRO A 235 -11.61 6.37 11.40
N ASN A 236 -11.05 7.51 11.78
CA ASN A 236 -11.54 8.83 11.37
C ASN A 236 -11.24 9.16 9.89
N VAL A 237 -10.27 8.46 9.27
CA VAL A 237 -9.98 8.58 7.83
C VAL A 237 -10.69 7.51 6.99
N VAL A 238 -11.63 6.76 7.60
CA VAL A 238 -12.36 5.66 6.94
C VAL A 238 -13.87 5.86 7.07
N ASN A 239 -14.58 5.78 5.96
CA ASN A 239 -16.04 5.70 5.94
C ASN A 239 -16.49 4.28 6.33
N ALA A 240 -16.46 3.98 7.63
CA ALA A 240 -16.88 2.69 8.17
C ALA A 240 -18.37 2.39 7.93
N TYR A 241 -19.21 3.41 7.70
CA TYR A 241 -20.61 3.22 7.31
C TYR A 241 -20.73 2.66 5.88
N GLU A 242 -19.89 3.12 4.95
CA GLU A 242 -19.88 2.66 3.55
C GLU A 242 -18.91 1.50 3.29
N SER A 243 -18.03 1.18 4.24
CA SER A 243 -17.14 0.00 4.19
C SER A 243 -17.34 -0.91 5.41
N PRO A 244 -18.56 -1.37 5.73
CA PRO A 244 -18.84 -2.08 6.99
C PRO A 244 -18.28 -3.53 7.03
N ALA A 245 -17.70 -4.00 5.93
CA ALA A 245 -16.92 -5.25 5.86
C ALA A 245 -15.44 -5.08 6.26
N LEU A 246 -14.96 -3.85 6.44
CA LEU A 246 -13.58 -3.55 6.78
C LEU A 246 -13.38 -3.59 8.30
N ASN A 247 -12.67 -4.59 8.79
CA ASN A 247 -12.35 -4.70 10.22
C ASN A 247 -11.12 -3.83 10.57
N LEU A 248 -11.36 -2.70 11.24
CA LEU A 248 -10.32 -1.74 11.67
C LEU A 248 -9.77 -2.02 13.08
N THR A 249 -10.04 -3.18 13.68
CA THR A 249 -9.61 -3.48 15.07
C THR A 249 -8.09 -3.56 15.21
N THR A 250 -7.39 -4.07 14.20
CA THR A 250 -5.93 -4.16 14.13
C THR A 250 -5.44 -3.98 12.69
N TYR A 251 -4.14 -3.75 12.49
CA TYR A 251 -3.53 -3.69 11.16
C TYR A 251 -3.83 -4.95 10.34
N MET A 252 -3.55 -6.13 10.93
CA MET A 252 -3.77 -7.41 10.27
C MET A 252 -5.24 -7.68 9.98
N SER A 253 -6.19 -7.25 10.83
CA SER A 253 -7.61 -7.42 10.53
C SER A 253 -8.06 -6.56 9.34
N ALA A 254 -7.43 -5.39 9.13
CA ALA A 254 -7.67 -4.56 7.97
C ALA A 254 -7.12 -5.23 6.70
N VAL A 255 -5.86 -5.68 6.72
CA VAL A 255 -5.25 -6.45 5.61
C VAL A 255 -6.11 -7.65 5.23
N GLN A 256 -6.52 -8.47 6.21
CA GLN A 256 -7.39 -9.64 6.01
C GLN A 256 -8.73 -9.28 5.35
N SER A 257 -9.34 -8.16 5.77
CA SER A 257 -10.61 -7.68 5.20
C SER A 257 -10.45 -7.25 3.74
N LEU A 258 -9.36 -6.56 3.39
CA LEU A 258 -9.03 -6.17 2.02
C LEU A 258 -8.80 -7.40 1.13
N VAL A 259 -8.01 -8.37 1.61
CA VAL A 259 -7.73 -9.62 0.88
C VAL A 259 -9.02 -10.39 0.58
N VAL A 260 -9.90 -10.58 1.58
CA VAL A 260 -11.20 -11.26 1.40
C VAL A 260 -12.10 -10.52 0.42
N ALA A 261 -12.13 -9.19 0.47
CA ALA A 261 -12.91 -8.36 -0.44
C ALA A 261 -12.45 -8.55 -1.90
N MET A 262 -11.14 -8.49 -2.17
CA MET A 262 -10.55 -8.75 -3.48
C MET A 262 -10.81 -10.18 -3.96
N GLY A 263 -10.63 -11.17 -3.07
CA GLY A 263 -10.86 -12.58 -3.36
C GLY A 263 -12.28 -12.89 -3.81
N SER A 264 -13.28 -12.14 -3.32
CA SER A 264 -14.68 -12.30 -3.74
C SER A 264 -14.91 -12.08 -5.25
N LYS A 265 -14.09 -11.23 -5.89
CA LYS A 265 -14.10 -11.02 -7.35
C LYS A 265 -13.00 -11.79 -8.09
N GLY A 266 -12.17 -12.55 -7.37
CA GLY A 266 -11.04 -13.29 -7.94
C GLY A 266 -9.86 -12.38 -8.29
N ILE A 267 -9.69 -11.29 -7.55
CA ILE A 267 -8.57 -10.37 -7.64
C ILE A 267 -7.51 -10.86 -6.64
N SER A 268 -6.29 -11.12 -7.11
CA SER A 268 -5.16 -11.49 -6.25
C SER A 268 -4.62 -10.31 -5.45
N VAL A 269 -3.92 -10.61 -4.37
CA VAL A 269 -3.14 -9.63 -3.60
C VAL A 269 -1.69 -10.07 -3.57
N LEU A 270 -0.80 -9.17 -4.01
CA LEU A 270 0.63 -9.23 -3.73
C LEU A 270 0.88 -8.35 -2.50
N LEU A 271 1.32 -8.95 -1.41
CA LEU A 271 1.70 -8.22 -0.20
C LEU A 271 3.07 -7.62 -0.43
N ASP A 272 3.27 -6.35 -0.11
CA ASP A 272 4.52 -5.64 -0.40
C ASP A 272 5.14 -5.11 0.89
N ILE A 273 6.36 -5.57 1.21
CA ILE A 273 7.16 -5.01 2.31
C ILE A 273 7.77 -3.70 1.81
N HIS A 274 6.96 -2.65 1.89
CA HIS A 274 7.23 -1.40 1.22
C HIS A 274 8.28 -0.59 1.97
N TYR A 275 8.07 -0.39 3.28
CA TYR A 275 8.94 0.38 4.16
C TYR A 275 9.22 -0.36 5.48
N LEU A 276 10.25 0.06 6.21
CA LEU A 276 10.56 -0.46 7.54
C LEU A 276 9.63 0.17 8.58
N SER A 277 9.33 1.48 8.44
CA SER A 277 8.27 2.19 9.16
C SER A 277 7.58 3.23 8.27
N ASP A 278 6.63 3.99 8.81
CA ASP A 278 6.02 5.16 8.16
C ASP A 278 7.02 6.32 7.90
N THR A 279 8.21 6.23 8.48
CA THR A 279 9.25 7.27 8.53
C THR A 279 10.63 6.79 8.07
N ASP A 280 10.84 5.47 7.96
CA ASP A 280 12.03 4.83 7.40
C ASP A 280 11.64 3.97 6.19
N LYS A 281 11.94 4.47 4.98
CA LYS A 281 11.78 3.71 3.73
C LYS A 281 12.63 2.43 3.73
N GLY A 282 13.75 2.43 4.43
CA GLY A 282 14.83 1.46 4.24
C GLY A 282 15.68 1.79 3.01
N ASP A 283 16.97 1.52 3.09
CA ASP A 283 17.85 1.53 1.91
C ASP A 283 18.22 0.10 1.44
N ALA A 284 17.84 -0.88 2.26
CA ALA A 284 17.87 -2.32 2.13
C ALA A 284 16.69 -2.89 2.95
N TRP A 285 16.60 -4.21 3.08
CA TRP A 285 15.58 -4.90 3.90
C TRP A 285 15.75 -4.73 5.43
N TYR A 286 16.62 -3.82 5.86
CA TYR A 286 16.94 -3.50 7.24
C TYR A 286 17.62 -2.13 7.35
N SER A 287 17.57 -1.53 8.54
CA SER A 287 18.32 -0.33 8.93
C SER A 287 19.04 -0.58 10.27
N VAL A 288 19.60 0.46 10.90
CA VAL A 288 20.20 0.34 12.25
C VAL A 288 19.10 0.20 13.30
N GLU A 289 18.01 0.93 13.11
CA GLU A 289 16.82 0.97 13.95
C GLU A 289 15.93 -0.26 13.74
N HIS A 290 15.83 -0.76 12.49
CA HIS A 290 15.04 -1.93 12.11
C HIS A 290 15.94 -3.05 11.58
N PRO A 291 16.58 -3.85 12.44
CA PRO A 291 17.42 -4.97 12.01
C PRO A 291 16.62 -6.02 11.24
N ALA A 292 17.29 -6.77 10.34
CA ALA A 292 16.66 -7.74 9.44
C ALA A 292 15.78 -8.82 10.13
N SER A 293 15.98 -9.06 11.43
CA SER A 293 15.10 -9.92 12.25
C SER A 293 13.67 -9.38 12.37
N MET A 294 13.47 -8.06 12.31
CA MET A 294 12.13 -7.44 12.28
C MET A 294 11.45 -7.74 10.94
N THR A 295 12.12 -7.55 9.82
CA THR A 295 11.59 -7.89 8.48
C THR A 295 11.23 -9.37 8.37
N LEU A 296 12.07 -10.26 8.93
CA LEU A 296 11.76 -11.69 9.04
C LEU A 296 10.52 -11.97 9.90
N ASN A 297 10.35 -11.26 11.03
CA ASN A 297 9.17 -11.38 11.89
C ASN A 297 7.89 -10.85 11.19
N ALA A 298 7.99 -9.80 10.39
CA ALA A 298 6.87 -9.31 9.57
C ALA A 298 6.43 -10.37 8.53
N ILE A 299 7.38 -11.07 7.89
CA ILE A 299 7.09 -12.21 7.01
C ILE A 299 6.45 -13.38 7.77
N ASP A 300 6.93 -13.70 8.97
CA ASP A 300 6.31 -14.70 9.85
C ASP A 300 4.85 -14.32 10.18
N ILE A 301 4.58 -13.05 10.54
CA ILE A 301 3.23 -12.54 10.81
C ILE A 301 2.32 -12.67 9.57
N LEU A 302 2.79 -12.27 8.38
CA LEU A 302 2.01 -12.39 7.15
C LEU A 302 1.69 -13.85 6.81
N THR A 303 2.69 -14.73 6.83
CA THR A 303 2.51 -16.15 6.49
C THR A 303 1.59 -16.87 7.48
N ILE A 304 1.76 -16.66 8.79
CA ILE A 304 0.90 -17.24 9.84
C ILE A 304 -0.57 -16.82 9.67
N ASN A 305 -0.82 -15.55 9.29
CA ASN A 305 -2.17 -15.00 9.26
C ASN A 305 -2.88 -15.10 7.90
N LEU A 306 -2.15 -15.34 6.81
CA LEU A 306 -2.68 -15.30 5.44
C LEU A 306 -2.39 -16.56 4.61
N CYS A 307 -1.56 -17.51 5.05
CA CYS A 307 -1.37 -18.77 4.33
C CYS A 307 -2.51 -19.78 4.58
N SER A 308 -3.70 -19.53 4.02
CA SER A 308 -4.84 -20.46 4.12
C SER A 308 -5.88 -20.28 3.01
N ASP A 309 -6.79 -21.24 2.87
CA ASP A 309 -7.92 -21.20 1.92
C ASP A 309 -8.80 -19.93 2.04
N THR A 310 -8.90 -19.34 3.24
CA THR A 310 -9.64 -18.09 3.47
C THR A 310 -9.06 -16.93 2.65
N TYR A 311 -7.74 -16.94 2.45
CA TYR A 311 -6.95 -15.92 1.80
C TYR A 311 -6.25 -16.48 0.56
N TRP A 312 -6.88 -17.46 -0.10
CA TRP A 312 -6.36 -18.19 -1.27
C TRP A 312 -5.83 -17.30 -2.40
N ASN A 313 -6.27 -16.05 -2.47
CA ASN A 313 -5.92 -15.06 -3.48
C ASN A 313 -4.66 -14.25 -3.15
N VAL A 314 -4.01 -14.47 -2.00
CA VAL A 314 -2.65 -13.96 -1.76
C VAL A 314 -1.67 -14.79 -2.59
N ILE A 315 -0.98 -14.14 -3.54
CA ILE A 315 -0.03 -14.81 -4.44
C ILE A 315 1.38 -14.91 -3.85
N GLY A 316 1.67 -14.11 -2.83
CA GLY A 316 2.96 -14.11 -2.14
C GLY A 316 3.37 -12.73 -1.62
N ILE A 317 4.67 -12.54 -1.44
CA ILE A 317 5.28 -11.32 -0.91
C ILE A 317 6.28 -10.74 -1.91
N ASP A 318 6.18 -9.43 -2.15
CA ASP A 318 7.24 -8.58 -2.68
C ASP A 318 8.19 -8.22 -1.53
N LEU A 319 9.41 -8.77 -1.59
CA LEU A 319 10.23 -8.98 -0.39
C LEU A 319 10.79 -7.68 0.19
N THR A 320 11.04 -6.66 -0.64
CA THR A 320 11.50 -5.32 -0.26
C THR A 320 11.31 -4.39 -1.44
N ASN A 321 10.52 -3.34 -1.28
CA ASN A 321 10.30 -2.34 -2.34
C ASN A 321 11.55 -1.46 -2.55
N GLU A 322 11.96 -1.32 -3.81
CA GLU A 322 12.95 -0.35 -4.27
C GLU A 322 14.28 -0.30 -3.47
N PRO A 323 15.01 -1.42 -3.27
CA PRO A 323 16.34 -1.38 -2.64
C PRO A 323 17.30 -0.53 -3.48
N TRP A 324 17.99 0.43 -2.86
CA TRP A 324 18.77 1.45 -3.59
C TRP A 324 20.18 1.71 -3.05
N ASN A 325 20.51 1.23 -1.84
CA ASN A 325 21.86 1.26 -1.28
C ASN A 325 22.38 -0.17 -1.05
N THR A 326 22.12 -1.05 -2.01
CA THR A 326 22.44 -2.48 -1.95
C THR A 326 23.37 -2.92 -3.08
N THR A 327 24.04 -4.04 -2.85
CA THR A 327 24.90 -4.72 -3.82
C THR A 327 24.22 -5.98 -4.33
N TRP A 328 24.78 -6.61 -5.36
CA TRP A 328 24.28 -7.87 -5.90
C TRP A 328 25.46 -8.80 -6.24
N GLY A 329 25.59 -9.90 -5.51
CA GLY A 329 26.60 -10.94 -5.74
C GLY A 329 27.99 -10.69 -5.13
N ASP A 330 28.22 -9.60 -4.40
CA ASP A 330 29.50 -9.33 -3.73
C ASP A 330 29.67 -10.11 -2.40
N ASN A 331 28.59 -10.73 -1.89
CA ASN A 331 28.51 -11.37 -0.57
C ASN A 331 28.79 -10.42 0.61
N GLY A 332 28.64 -9.10 0.40
CA GLY A 332 28.67 -8.10 1.46
C GLY A 332 27.41 -8.14 2.34
N ALA A 333 27.41 -7.36 3.43
CA ALA A 333 26.26 -7.29 4.34
C ALA A 333 24.96 -6.82 3.65
N LYS A 334 25.09 -6.00 2.58
CA LYS A 334 23.99 -5.48 1.76
C LYS A 334 23.85 -6.19 0.40
N ASP A 335 24.40 -7.39 0.24
CA ASP A 335 24.14 -8.22 -0.96
C ASP A 335 22.66 -8.61 -0.99
N PHE A 336 21.86 -7.93 -1.81
CA PHE A 336 20.42 -8.17 -1.85
C PHE A 336 20.06 -9.54 -2.42
N ARG A 337 20.95 -10.17 -3.20
CA ARG A 337 20.80 -11.57 -3.60
C ARG A 337 20.80 -12.51 -2.37
N ILE A 338 21.58 -12.19 -1.33
CA ILE A 338 21.56 -12.93 -0.05
C ILE A 338 20.31 -12.53 0.76
N GLY A 339 19.98 -11.24 0.82
CA GLY A 339 18.80 -10.72 1.51
C GLY A 339 17.50 -11.36 0.99
N ALA A 340 17.25 -11.28 -0.31
CA ALA A 340 16.10 -11.87 -0.97
C ALA A 340 16.03 -13.40 -0.78
N ALA A 341 17.17 -14.11 -0.84
CA ALA A 341 17.20 -15.54 -0.53
C ALA A 341 16.84 -15.84 0.93
N LEU A 342 17.32 -15.03 1.89
CA LEU A 342 16.99 -15.16 3.31
C LEU A 342 15.49 -14.92 3.58
N LEU A 343 14.94 -13.83 3.05
CA LEU A 343 13.53 -13.45 3.22
C LEU A 343 12.59 -14.43 2.50
N GLY A 344 12.90 -14.79 1.25
CA GLY A 344 12.12 -15.74 0.46
C GLY A 344 12.09 -17.14 1.08
N ASN A 345 13.23 -17.65 1.56
CA ASN A 345 13.27 -18.95 2.25
C ASN A 345 12.50 -18.92 3.57
N ARG A 346 12.52 -17.80 4.32
CA ARG A 346 11.69 -17.63 5.52
C ARG A 346 10.19 -17.68 5.18
N MET A 347 9.77 -16.98 4.13
CA MET A 347 8.39 -17.02 3.67
C MET A 347 7.96 -18.43 3.25
N LEU A 348 8.75 -19.08 2.39
CA LEU A 348 8.43 -20.41 1.85
C LEU A 348 8.45 -21.53 2.90
N ALA A 349 9.22 -21.38 3.98
CA ALA A 349 9.22 -22.33 5.10
C ALA A 349 7.85 -22.39 5.81
N ASN A 350 7.15 -21.26 5.91
CA ASN A 350 5.82 -21.19 6.52
C ASN A 350 4.69 -21.31 5.50
N CYS A 351 4.89 -20.81 4.27
CA CYS A 351 3.91 -20.84 3.20
C CYS A 351 4.54 -21.31 1.87
N PRO A 352 4.70 -22.64 1.66
CA PRO A 352 5.37 -23.18 0.48
C PRO A 352 4.57 -23.02 -0.83
N SER A 353 3.35 -22.48 -0.76
CA SER A 353 2.46 -22.27 -1.91
C SER A 353 2.53 -20.85 -2.50
N TRP A 354 3.33 -19.95 -1.93
CA TRP A 354 3.45 -18.55 -2.37
C TRP A 354 4.66 -18.32 -3.30
N LEU A 355 4.60 -17.22 -4.05
CA LEU A 355 5.73 -16.70 -4.83
C LEU A 355 6.51 -15.65 -4.05
N ALA A 356 7.84 -15.68 -4.18
CA ALA A 356 8.68 -14.56 -3.77
C ALA A 356 8.87 -13.63 -4.97
N PHE A 357 8.42 -12.39 -4.84
CA PHE A 357 8.71 -11.33 -5.80
C PHE A 357 9.98 -10.61 -5.32
N ILE A 358 10.96 -10.52 -6.22
CA ILE A 358 12.30 -10.01 -5.94
C ILE A 358 12.56 -8.90 -6.95
N GLU A 359 12.59 -7.65 -6.47
CA GLU A 359 13.04 -6.51 -7.25
C GLU A 359 14.56 -6.56 -7.49
N GLY A 360 15.07 -5.66 -8.32
CA GLY A 360 16.51 -5.41 -8.44
C GLY A 360 17.07 -4.58 -7.29
N ASN A 361 18.28 -4.06 -7.48
CA ASN A 361 18.84 -2.97 -6.68
C ASN A 361 18.76 -1.64 -7.46
N ALA A 362 19.56 -0.65 -7.05
CA ALA A 362 19.78 0.55 -7.86
C ALA A 362 21.23 1.02 -7.71
N GLN A 363 21.95 1.20 -8.82
CA GLN A 363 23.32 1.69 -8.80
C GLN A 363 23.54 2.81 -9.84
N THR A 364 24.52 3.67 -9.53
CA THR A 364 25.06 4.61 -10.51
C THR A 364 26.15 3.91 -11.29
N HIS A 365 26.01 3.90 -12.61
CA HIS A 365 26.92 3.28 -13.55
C HIS A 365 27.59 4.34 -14.42
N THR A 366 28.81 4.02 -14.85
CA THR A 366 29.58 4.87 -15.75
C THR A 366 29.95 4.08 -17.01
N ILE A 367 29.58 4.59 -18.18
CA ILE A 367 29.90 4.00 -19.49
C ILE A 367 30.71 5.00 -20.33
N THR A 368 31.69 4.50 -21.10
CA THR A 368 32.43 5.33 -22.06
C THR A 368 31.96 5.04 -23.47
N ILE A 369 31.40 6.06 -24.14
CA ILE A 369 30.97 5.98 -25.55
C ILE A 369 31.82 6.97 -26.34
N ASN A 370 32.56 6.48 -27.34
CA ASN A 370 33.47 7.28 -28.18
C ASN A 370 34.46 8.16 -27.39
N GLY A 371 35.01 7.64 -26.29
CA GLY A 371 35.92 8.36 -25.40
C GLY A 371 35.26 9.42 -24.51
N THR A 372 33.95 9.62 -24.62
CA THR A 372 33.17 10.47 -23.71
C THR A 372 32.57 9.61 -22.60
N VAL A 373 32.73 10.04 -21.36
CA VAL A 373 32.19 9.38 -20.17
C VAL A 373 30.75 9.84 -19.95
N PHE A 374 29.85 8.89 -19.74
CA PHE A 374 28.44 9.10 -19.42
C PHE A 374 28.09 8.34 -18.14
N ASP A 375 27.48 9.04 -17.20
CA ASP A 375 26.87 8.41 -16.03
C ASP A 375 25.39 8.14 -16.31
N TYR A 376 24.90 6.98 -15.88
CA TYR A 376 23.48 6.65 -15.85
C TYR A 376 23.14 6.00 -14.50
N TYR A 377 21.85 5.97 -14.17
CA TYR A 377 21.35 5.43 -12.90
C TYR A 377 20.28 4.40 -13.20
N ASP A 378 20.32 3.26 -12.50
CA ASP A 378 19.23 2.31 -12.51
C ASP A 378 17.98 2.96 -11.89
N TRP A 379 16.80 2.67 -12.43
CA TRP A 379 15.57 2.92 -11.67
C TRP A 379 15.63 2.13 -10.35
N TRP A 380 15.04 2.65 -9.27
CA TRP A 380 15.04 1.97 -7.97
C TRP A 380 14.35 0.60 -8.03
N GLY A 381 15.06 -0.47 -7.65
CA GLY A 381 14.56 -1.85 -7.84
C GLY A 381 14.68 -2.36 -9.30
N GLY A 382 15.44 -1.69 -10.15
CA GLY A 382 15.61 -2.02 -11.58
C GLY A 382 16.96 -2.65 -11.96
N GLY A 383 17.98 -2.57 -11.11
CA GLY A 383 19.30 -3.16 -11.37
C GLY A 383 19.32 -4.67 -11.12
N LEU A 384 19.61 -5.48 -12.15
CA LEU A 384 19.58 -6.96 -12.14
C LEU A 384 20.86 -7.58 -12.73
#